data_AF-A0A9W9ZCF7-F1
#
_entry.id   AF-A0A9W9ZCF7-F1
#
_cell.length_a   1.000
_cell.length_b   1.000
_cell.length_c   1.000
_cell.angle_alpha   90.00
_cell.angle_beta   90.00
_cell.angle_gamma   90.00
#
_symmetry.space_group_name_H-M   'P 1'
#
loop_
_entity.id
_entity.type
_entity.pdbx_description
1 polymer ?
#
loop_
_entity_poly.entity_id
_entity_poly.type
_entity_poly.pdbx_seq_one_letter_code
_entity_poly.pdbx_strand_id
1 'polypeptide(L)' 'MGKRDNRVAFVNPVAMARSRASTTSGPTIRDYLNRNRPTLDEVKEMMNKRKDRLRDTRCI' A
#
# COMPACT_ATOMS: atom_id res chain seq x y z
N MET A 1 -17.98 -13.89 -35.31
CA MET A 1 -18.36 -13.14 -34.10
C MET A 1 -19.62 -13.78 -33.52
N GLY A 2 -19.47 -14.80 -32.68
CA GLY A 2 -20.60 -15.58 -32.15
C GLY A 2 -21.45 -14.77 -31.16
N LYS A 3 -22.77 -14.99 -31.16
CA LYS A 3 -23.71 -14.36 -30.23
C LYS A 3 -23.28 -14.70 -28.80
N ARG A 4 -23.08 -13.67 -27.96
CA ARG A 4 -22.86 -13.88 -26.51
C ARG A 4 -24.14 -14.47 -25.92
N ASP A 5 -23.98 -15.49 -25.08
CA ASP A 5 -25.10 -16.07 -24.35
C ASP A 5 -25.68 -15.00 -23.40
N ASN A 6 -26.99 -14.76 -23.48
CA ASN A 6 -27.71 -13.76 -22.68
C ASN A 6 -28.28 -14.37 -21.38
N ARG A 7 -28.02 -15.64 -21.12
CA ARG A 7 -28.45 -16.31 -19.89
C ARG A 7 -27.65 -15.72 -18.72
N VAL A 8 -28.36 -15.02 -17.84
CA VAL A 8 -27.79 -14.56 -16.57
C VAL A 8 -27.43 -15.81 -15.78
N ALA A 9 -26.14 -16.10 -15.64
CA ALA A 9 -25.67 -17.16 -14.77
C ALA A 9 -26.22 -16.90 -13.36
N PHE A 10 -26.77 -17.93 -12.72
CA PHE A 10 -27.21 -17.80 -11.34
C PHE A 10 -25.98 -17.52 -10.47
N VAL A 11 -25.86 -16.29 -9.97
CA VAL A 11 -24.79 -15.88 -9.07
C VAL A 11 -25.31 -15.99 -7.64
N ASN A 12 -24.59 -16.75 -6.79
CA ASN A 12 -24.92 -16.88 -5.38
C ASN A 12 -24.85 -15.50 -4.69
N PRO A 13 -25.95 -14.99 -4.10
CA PRO A 13 -25.98 -13.67 -3.47
C PRO A 13 -25.01 -13.56 -2.29
N VAL A 14 -24.72 -14.67 -1.59
CA VAL A 14 -23.74 -14.71 -0.50
C VAL A 14 -22.32 -14.48 -1.03
N ALA A 15 -21.99 -15.05 -2.20
CA ALA A 15 -20.71 -14.83 -2.85
C ALA A 15 -20.57 -13.36 -3.32
N MET A 16 -21.65 -12.77 -3.84
CA MET A 16 -21.68 -11.33 -4.19
C MET A 16 -21.53 -10.42 -2.99
N ALA A 17 -22.15 -10.76 -1.86
CA ALA A 17 -22.01 -9.98 -0.62
C ALA A 17 -20.56 -10.01 -0.11
N ARG A 18 -19.90 -11.18 -0.15
CA ARG A 18 -18.50 -11.34 0.24
C ARG A 18 -17.52 -10.61 -0.67
N SER A 19 -17.76 -10.59 -1.98
CA SER A 19 -16.89 -9.86 -2.91
C SER A 19 -17.01 -8.33 -2.75
N ARG A 20 -18.21 -7.83 -2.42
CA ARG A 20 -18.43 -6.41 -2.10
C ARG A 20 -17.91 -6.01 -0.72
N ALA A 21 -17.87 -6.93 0.23
CA ALA A 21 -17.47 -6.66 1.62
C ALA A 21 -15.95 -6.54 1.82
N SER A 22 -15.12 -7.04 0.89
CA SER A 22 -13.67 -6.93 1.00
C SER A 22 -13.20 -5.56 0.52
N THR A 23 -13.25 -4.57 1.41
CA THR A 23 -12.41 -3.37 1.24
C THR A 23 -10.99 -3.80 1.55
N THR A 24 -10.08 -3.71 0.58
CA THR A 24 -8.68 -4.08 0.76
C THR A 24 -8.08 -3.29 1.93
N SER A 25 -7.99 -3.91 3.10
CA SER A 25 -7.48 -3.29 4.32
C SER A 25 -5.95 -3.25 4.27
N GLY A 26 -5.41 -2.28 3.53
CA GLY A 26 -3.97 -2.08 3.40
C GLY A 26 -3.63 -1.00 2.38
N PRO A 27 -2.43 -0.41 2.44
CA PRO A 27 -1.96 0.50 1.42
C PRO A 27 -2.02 -0.20 0.07
N THR A 28 -2.63 0.48 -0.90
CA THR A 28 -2.77 -0.03 -2.25
C THR A 28 -1.39 -0.17 -2.90
N ILE A 29 -1.28 -1.00 -3.93
CA ILE A 29 -0.03 -1.10 -4.70
C ILE A 29 0.44 0.27 -5.24
N ARG A 30 -0.49 1.18 -5.54
CA ARG A 30 -0.17 2.56 -5.96
C ARG A 30 0.49 3.34 -4.83
N ASP A 31 0.06 3.15 -3.59
CA ASP A 31 0.63 3.81 -2.41
C ASP A 31 2.06 3.36 -2.14
N TYR A 32 2.45 2.14 -2.53
CA TYR A 32 3.85 1.69 -2.47
C TYR A 32 4.72 2.34 -3.56
N LEU A 33 4.18 2.49 -4.77
CA LEU A 33 4.89 3.06 -5.90
C LEU A 33 5.09 4.58 -5.75
N ASN A 34 4.13 5.27 -5.13
CA ASN A 34 4.16 6.72 -4.94
C ASN A 34 4.97 7.18 -3.72
N ARG A 35 5.66 6.29 -2.99
CA ARG A 35 6.50 6.70 -1.87
C ARG A 35 7.66 7.55 -2.35
N ASN A 36 7.86 8.69 -1.71
CA ASN A 36 9.01 9.57 -1.88
C ASN A 36 10.27 8.71 -1.72
N ARG A 37 11.02 8.52 -2.80
CA ARG A 37 12.32 7.84 -2.75
C ARG A 37 13.34 8.90 -2.37
N PRO A 38 13.91 8.88 -1.16
CA PRO A 38 14.90 9.88 -0.79
C PRO A 38 16.13 9.72 -1.68
N THR A 39 16.77 10.85 -2.00
CA THR A 39 18.03 10.85 -2.74
C THR A 39 19.18 10.44 -1.82
N LEU A 40 20.34 10.08 -2.40
CA LEU A 40 21.51 9.67 -1.60
C LEU A 40 21.96 10.74 -0.60
N ASP A 41 21.77 12.02 -0.91
CA ASP A 41 22.20 13.12 -0.06
C ASP A 41 21.25 13.32 1.13
N GLU A 42 19.94 13.23 0.91
CA GLU A 42 18.94 13.24 1.98
C GLU A 42 19.14 12.06 2.96
N VAL A 43 19.52 10.87 2.44
CA VAL A 43 19.81 9.70 3.29
C VAL A 43 21.01 9.96 4.20
N LYS A 44 22.09 10.57 3.69
CA LYS A 44 23.27 10.91 4.51
C LYS A 44 22.90 11.89 5.62
N GLU A 45 22.12 12.91 5.31
CA GLU A 45 21.62 13.88 6.29
C GLU A 45 20.76 13.21 7.37
N MET A 46 19.87 12.29 6.97
CA MET A 46 19.06 11.51 7.91
C MET A 46 19.93 10.65 8.84
N MET A 47 21.01 10.05 8.33
CA MET A 47 21.96 9.28 9.16
C MET A 47 22.71 10.17 10.15
N ASN A 48 23.15 11.35 9.71
CA ASN A 48 23.81 12.33 10.59
C ASN A 48 22.85 12.82 11.69
N LYS A 49 21.63 13.22 11.32
CA LYS A 49 20.58 13.64 12.27
C LYS A 49 20.16 12.53 13.24
N ARG A 50 20.24 11.27 12.82
CA ARG A 50 20.00 10.12 13.71
C ARG A 50 21.17 9.90 14.67
N LYS A 51 22.41 10.05 14.19
CA LYS A 51 23.63 9.94 15.00
C LYS A 51 23.73 11.05 16.04
N ASP A 52 23.34 12.27 15.69
CA ASP A 52 23.35 13.42 16.60
C ASP A 52 22.32 13.23 17.71
N ARG A 53 21.07 12.90 17.35
CA ARG A 53 20.04 12.55 18.34
C ARG A 53 20.45 11.41 19.27
N LEU A 54 21.18 10.42 18.76
CA LEU A 54 21.67 9.29 19.55
C LEU A 54 22.88 9.65 20.44
N ARG A 55 23.62 10.71 20.11
CA ARG A 55 24.66 11.28 20.97
C ARG A 55 24.02 12.09 22.09
N ASP A 56 23.04 12.94 21.77
CA ASP A 56 22.34 13.77 22.75
C ASP A 56 21.60 12.93 23.80
N THR A 57 21.00 11.80 23.40
CA THR A 57 20.33 10.87 24.34
C THR A 57 21.30 9.99 25.13
N ARG A 58 22.57 9.89 24.73
CA ARG A 58 23.62 9.15 25.46
C ARG A 58 24.42 10.02 26.42
N CYS A 59 24.24 11.34 26.37
CA CYS A 59 24.89 12.30 27.26
C CYS A 59 24.02 12.67 28.49
N ILE A 60 22.98 11.88 28.78
CA ILE A 60 22.16 11.94 30.00
C ILE A 60 22.50 10.74 30.87
#